data_AF-A0A1J4KVV1-F1
#
_entry.id   AF-A0A1J4KVV1-F1
#
_cell.length_a   1.000
_cell.length_b   1.000
_cell.length_c   1.000
_cell.angle_alpha   90.00
_cell.angle_beta   90.00
_cell.angle_gamma   90.00
#
_symmetry.space_group_name_H-M   'P 1'
#
loop_
_entity.id
_entity.type
_entity.pdbx_description
1 polymer ?
#
loop_
_entity_poly.entity_id
_entity_poly.type
_entity_poly.pdbx_seq_one_letter_code
_entity_poly.pdbx_strand_id
1 'polypeptide(L)'
;MAEKWIDSYLKRPNAKLLIRVDDEFLQNTFNITGIKPKMRYFNPAYELIRRNTITSARGEIDRETASEEAEILYGYIHARFLLTKPGMQQMFEKYQNNEFQQCPRVYCRATQCIPFGISEEYGEKKVKMFCPCCRDIYDVIDPDTKNLDGSSFGPSWVHMFLQKYPTIVPKDPPRVYVPKIYGFRICHSSDAESDYSEYSD
;
A
#
# COMPACT_ATOMS: atom_id res chain seq x y z
N MET A 1 -4.95 -8.18 31.18
CA MET A 1 -4.30 -9.00 30.14
C MET A 1 -3.21 -8.15 29.49
N ALA A 2 -2.03 -8.72 29.20
CA ALA A 2 -0.98 -7.98 28.51
C ALA A 2 -1.46 -7.58 27.09
N GLU A 3 -1.14 -6.36 26.67
CA GLU A 3 -1.42 -5.88 25.31
C GLU A 3 -0.70 -6.75 24.28
N LYS A 4 -1.40 -7.18 23.22
CA LYS A 4 -0.79 -7.98 22.14
C LYS A 4 0.21 -7.14 21.35
N TRP A 5 1.26 -7.79 20.84
CA TRP A 5 2.27 -7.12 20.02
C TRP A 5 1.67 -6.38 18.82
N ILE A 6 0.68 -6.97 18.13
CA ILE A 6 0.02 -6.35 16.97
C ILE A 6 -0.63 -5.01 17.35
N ASP A 7 -1.37 -4.99 18.46
CA ASP A 7 -2.08 -3.79 18.90
C ASP A 7 -1.09 -2.69 19.32
N SER A 8 0.03 -3.08 19.95
CA SER A 8 1.13 -2.17 20.28
C SER A 8 1.85 -1.64 19.02
N TYR A 9 2.07 -2.49 18.02
CA TYR A 9 2.71 -2.12 16.76
C TYR A 9 1.86 -1.14 15.96
N LEU A 10 0.55 -1.40 15.81
CA LEU A 10 -0.36 -0.55 15.04
C LEU A 10 -0.60 0.83 15.67
N LYS A 11 -0.28 1.02 16.95
CA LYS A 11 -0.29 2.33 17.61
C LYS A 11 0.90 3.21 17.25
N ARG A 12 1.96 2.63 16.65
CA ARG A 12 3.16 3.40 16.29
C ARG A 12 2.87 4.30 15.08
N PRO A 13 3.47 5.50 14.99
CA PRO A 13 3.26 6.41 13.87
C PRO A 13 3.58 5.80 12.50
N ASN A 14 4.59 4.93 12.42
CA ASN A 14 5.00 4.27 11.17
C ASN A 14 4.00 3.21 10.67
N ALA A 15 3.08 2.76 11.51
CA ALA A 15 2.08 1.74 11.18
C ALA A 15 0.71 2.34 10.77
N LYS A 16 0.58 3.67 10.68
CA LYS A 16 -0.69 4.37 10.43
C LYS A 16 -1.40 3.95 9.13
N LEU A 17 -0.66 3.51 8.12
CA LEU A 17 -1.24 3.02 6.85
C LEU A 17 -1.71 1.56 6.92
N LEU A 18 -1.31 0.80 7.94
CA LEU A 18 -1.68 -0.59 8.11
C LEU A 18 -3.07 -0.71 8.76
N ILE A 19 -3.70 -1.87 8.57
CA ILE A 19 -4.91 -2.30 9.27
C ILE A 19 -4.60 -3.46 10.21
N ARG A 20 -5.54 -3.77 11.11
CA ARG A 20 -5.40 -4.89 12.04
C ARG A 20 -5.80 -6.19 11.35
N VAL A 21 -4.85 -7.11 11.21
CA VAL A 21 -5.13 -8.46 10.71
C VAL A 21 -5.91 -9.25 11.77
N ASP A 22 -6.97 -9.93 11.34
CA ASP A 22 -7.83 -10.71 12.24
C ASP A 22 -7.08 -11.89 12.86
N ASP A 23 -7.37 -12.20 14.13
CA ASP A 23 -6.73 -13.30 14.84
C ASP A 23 -7.04 -14.66 14.16
N GLU A 24 -8.23 -14.82 13.57
CA GLU A 24 -8.61 -16.01 12.79
C GLU A 24 -7.75 -16.18 11.53
N PHE A 25 -7.48 -15.08 10.82
CA PHE A 25 -6.62 -15.10 9.64
C PHE A 25 -5.19 -15.53 9.99
N LEU A 26 -4.68 -15.07 11.13
CA LEU A 26 -3.34 -15.40 11.66
C LEU A 26 -3.22 -16.84 12.15
N GLN A 27 -4.31 -17.42 12.67
CA GLN A 27 -4.33 -18.80 13.17
C GLN A 27 -4.33 -19.83 12.04
N ASN A 28 -4.88 -19.48 10.87
CA ASN A 28 -4.90 -20.36 9.72
C ASN A 28 -3.53 -20.40 9.02
N THR A 29 -2.81 -21.51 9.18
CA THR A 29 -1.46 -21.71 8.63
C THR A 29 -1.42 -21.64 7.11
N PHE A 30 -2.53 -21.95 6.41
CA PHE A 30 -2.62 -21.86 4.96
C PHE A 30 -2.34 -20.44 4.46
N ASN A 31 -2.83 -19.42 5.18
CA ASN A 31 -2.67 -18.01 4.82
C ASN A 31 -1.21 -17.53 4.88
N ILE A 32 -0.32 -18.28 5.54
CA ILE A 32 1.07 -17.91 5.82
C ILE A 32 2.06 -18.79 5.02
N THR A 33 1.54 -19.77 4.26
CA THR A 33 2.34 -20.65 3.41
C THR A 33 3.24 -19.87 2.44
N GLY A 34 4.49 -20.30 2.27
CA GLY A 34 5.45 -19.64 1.37
C GLY A 34 6.13 -18.38 1.93
N ILE A 35 5.73 -17.85 3.10
CA ILE A 35 6.42 -16.71 3.73
C ILE A 35 7.67 -17.17 4.49
N LYS A 36 7.61 -18.33 5.15
CA LYS A 36 8.70 -18.87 5.98
C LYS A 36 10.09 -18.88 5.30
N PRO A 37 10.24 -19.29 4.02
CA PRO A 37 11.54 -19.29 3.35
C PRO A 37 12.11 -17.88 3.08
N LYS A 38 11.28 -16.84 3.11
CA LYS A 38 11.68 -15.44 2.87
C LYS A 38 12.26 -14.76 4.12
N MET A 39 12.27 -15.44 5.26
CA MET A 39 12.56 -14.84 6.57
C MET A 39 13.67 -15.56 7.31
N ARG A 40 14.48 -14.79 8.04
CA ARG A 40 15.56 -15.33 8.85
C ARG A 40 15.04 -15.96 10.14
N TYR A 41 14.15 -15.25 10.84
CA TYR A 41 13.62 -15.69 12.14
C TYR A 41 12.10 -15.79 12.15
N PHE A 42 11.55 -16.58 11.22
CA PHE A 42 10.10 -16.77 11.07
C PHE A 42 9.41 -17.26 12.35
N ASN A 43 9.94 -18.31 13.01
CA ASN A 43 9.24 -18.92 14.15
C ASN A 43 9.13 -17.95 15.36
N PRO A 44 10.21 -17.29 15.81
CA PRO A 44 10.11 -16.28 16.87
C PRO A 44 9.15 -15.13 16.52
N ALA A 45 9.23 -14.60 15.29
CA ALA A 45 8.36 -13.52 14.81
C ALA A 45 6.88 -13.95 14.82
N TYR A 46 6.59 -15.16 14.34
CA TYR A 46 5.24 -15.68 14.24
C TYR A 46 4.59 -15.95 15.61
N GLU A 47 5.36 -16.50 16.55
CA GLU A 47 4.91 -16.69 17.94
C GLU A 47 4.68 -15.36 18.65
N LEU A 48 5.53 -14.36 18.40
CA LEU A 48 5.36 -13.01 18.95
C LEU A 48 4.05 -12.36 18.46
N ILE A 49 3.77 -12.44 17.16
CA ILE A 49 2.53 -11.92 16.56
C ILE A 49 1.29 -12.62 17.13
N ARG A 50 1.32 -13.95 17.28
CA ARG A 50 0.13 -14.73 17.67
C ARG A 50 -0.11 -14.80 19.16
N ARG A 51 0.94 -15.03 19.94
CA ARG A 51 0.86 -15.37 21.37
C ARG A 51 1.48 -14.31 22.27
N ASN A 52 2.10 -13.28 21.70
CA ASN A 52 2.83 -12.25 22.45
C ASN A 52 3.99 -12.83 23.28
N THR A 53 4.53 -13.96 22.86
CA THR A 53 5.65 -14.66 23.50
C THR A 53 6.73 -14.97 22.48
N ILE A 54 7.97 -15.10 22.94
CA ILE A 54 9.07 -15.63 22.12
C ILE A 54 9.41 -17.03 22.65
N THR A 55 9.34 -18.07 21.81
CA THR A 55 9.79 -19.40 22.21
C THR A 55 11.31 -19.44 22.17
N SER A 56 11.97 -18.87 23.19
CA SER A 56 13.41 -19.02 23.39
C SER A 56 13.70 -20.38 24.03
N ALA A 57 13.33 -21.48 23.37
CA ALA A 57 13.74 -22.81 23.83
C ALA A 57 15.24 -23.07 23.56
N ARG A 58 15.88 -22.27 22.71
CA ARG A 58 17.29 -22.43 22.31
C ARG A 58 18.13 -21.14 22.33
N GLY A 59 17.61 -20.02 22.85
CA GLY A 59 18.37 -18.77 22.94
C GLY A 59 18.70 -18.14 21.59
N GLU A 60 17.85 -18.30 20.57
CA GLU A 60 18.21 -17.94 19.20
C GLU A 60 18.24 -16.42 18.93
N ILE A 61 17.35 -15.60 19.53
CA ILE A 61 17.36 -14.13 19.41
C ILE A 61 16.65 -13.46 20.61
N ASP A 62 16.96 -12.19 20.86
CA ASP A 62 16.25 -11.35 21.84
C ASP A 62 14.87 -10.86 21.31
N ARG A 63 14.09 -10.23 22.18
CA ARG A 63 12.73 -9.76 21.86
C ARG A 63 12.71 -8.59 20.87
N GLU A 64 13.74 -7.75 20.85
CA GLU A 64 13.86 -6.61 19.94
C GLU A 64 14.09 -7.12 18.52
N THR A 65 15.07 -8.01 18.34
CA THR A 65 15.32 -8.71 17.06
C THR A 65 14.08 -9.48 16.59
N ALA A 66 13.37 -10.17 17.50
CA ALA A 66 12.12 -10.85 17.17
C ALA A 66 11.01 -9.86 16.77
N SER A 67 10.98 -8.67 17.37
CA SER A 67 10.04 -7.61 17.02
C SER A 67 10.32 -7.05 15.63
N GLU A 68 11.57 -6.82 15.25
CA GLU A 68 11.96 -6.35 13.91
C GLU A 68 11.50 -7.35 12.83
N GLU A 69 11.78 -8.64 13.03
CA GLU A 69 11.32 -9.70 12.12
C GLU A 69 9.79 -9.85 12.12
N ALA A 70 9.13 -9.58 13.25
CA ALA A 70 7.67 -9.55 13.32
C ALA A 70 7.06 -8.41 12.49
N GLU A 71 7.71 -7.25 12.39
CA GLU A 71 7.24 -6.17 11.49
C GLU A 71 7.28 -6.62 10.02
N ILE A 72 8.35 -7.29 9.61
CA ILE A 72 8.50 -7.85 8.26
C ILE A 72 7.43 -8.92 7.99
N LEU A 73 7.28 -9.87 8.92
CA LEU A 73 6.27 -10.93 8.80
C LEU A 73 4.85 -10.34 8.73
N TYR A 74 4.56 -9.35 9.58
CA TYR A 74 3.27 -8.68 9.60
C TYR A 74 2.99 -7.99 8.27
N GLY A 75 3.98 -7.35 7.64
CA GLY A 75 3.86 -6.80 6.29
C GLY A 75 3.41 -7.84 5.26
N TYR A 76 4.11 -8.98 5.16
CA TYR A 76 3.73 -10.04 4.22
C TYR A 76 2.32 -10.59 4.48
N ILE A 77 1.96 -10.79 5.75
CA ILE A 77 0.62 -11.25 6.13
C ILE A 77 -0.43 -10.18 5.78
N HIS A 78 -0.13 -8.91 6.05
CA HIS A 78 -1.01 -7.78 5.78
C HIS A 78 -1.33 -7.69 4.29
N ALA A 79 -0.33 -7.77 3.40
CA ALA A 79 -0.55 -7.77 1.95
C ALA A 79 -1.55 -8.85 1.49
N ARG A 80 -1.46 -10.05 2.07
CA ARG A 80 -2.42 -11.13 1.80
C ARG A 80 -3.79 -10.85 2.40
N PHE A 81 -3.83 -10.32 3.62
CA PHE A 81 -5.08 -9.97 4.30
C PHE A 81 -5.87 -8.90 3.54
N LEU A 82 -5.20 -7.97 2.86
CA LEU A 82 -5.85 -6.95 2.00
C LEU A 82 -6.64 -7.54 0.84
N LEU A 83 -6.38 -8.79 0.43
CA LEU A 83 -7.14 -9.48 -0.62
C LEU A 83 -8.40 -10.17 -0.08
N THR A 84 -8.64 -10.13 1.23
CA THR A 84 -9.82 -10.72 1.86
C THR A 84 -10.96 -9.71 1.98
N LYS A 85 -12.19 -10.19 2.18
CA LYS A 85 -13.34 -9.30 2.42
C LYS A 85 -13.16 -8.43 3.68
N PRO A 86 -12.74 -8.97 4.85
CA PRO A 86 -12.50 -8.17 6.05
C PRO A 86 -11.37 -7.15 5.87
N GLY A 87 -10.24 -7.54 5.28
CA GLY A 87 -9.12 -6.61 5.05
C GLY A 87 -9.49 -5.45 4.13
N MET A 88 -10.16 -5.73 3.02
CA MET A 88 -10.69 -4.66 2.15
C MET A 88 -11.71 -3.77 2.88
N GLN A 89 -12.53 -4.33 3.77
CA GLN A 89 -13.52 -3.55 4.52
C GLN A 89 -12.86 -2.56 5.49
N GLN A 90 -11.86 -3.01 6.27
CA GLN A 90 -11.11 -2.12 7.16
C GLN A 90 -10.37 -1.00 6.41
N MET A 91 -9.80 -1.31 5.23
CA MET A 91 -9.18 -0.28 4.39
C MET A 91 -10.19 0.73 3.85
N PHE A 92 -11.41 0.27 3.52
CA PHE A 92 -12.48 1.15 3.08
C PHE A 92 -12.95 2.08 4.19
N GLU A 93 -13.01 1.61 5.44
CA GLU A 93 -13.32 2.45 6.61
C GLU A 93 -12.27 3.56 6.80
N LYS A 94 -10.97 3.24 6.73
CA LYS A 94 -9.89 4.25 6.75
C LYS A 94 -10.02 5.25 5.61
N TYR A 95 -10.39 4.78 4.41
CA TYR A 95 -10.66 5.65 3.27
C TYR A 95 -11.81 6.62 3.59
N GLN A 96 -12.97 6.12 4.04
CA GLN A 96 -14.13 6.95 4.39
C GLN A 96 -13.83 7.97 5.50
N ASN A 97 -12.94 7.62 6.42
CA ASN A 97 -12.49 8.50 7.51
C ASN A 97 -11.48 9.59 7.09
N ASN A 98 -11.17 9.71 5.79
CA ASN A 98 -10.17 10.65 5.28
C ASN A 98 -8.75 10.44 5.85
N GLU A 99 -8.38 9.21 6.20
CA GLU A 99 -7.08 8.92 6.84
C GLU A 99 -5.89 8.86 5.86
N PHE A 100 -6.18 8.73 4.56
CA PHE A 100 -5.16 8.68 3.51
C PHE A 100 -4.93 10.04 2.86
N GLN A 101 -3.70 10.25 2.36
CA GLN A 101 -3.35 11.49 1.66
C GLN A 101 -4.17 11.68 0.37
N GLN A 102 -4.33 12.93 -0.03
CA GLN A 102 -5.01 13.30 -1.27
C GLN A 102 -4.05 13.29 -2.46
N CYS A 103 -4.59 13.11 -3.66
CA CYS A 103 -3.84 13.17 -4.90
C CYS A 103 -3.24 14.57 -5.10
N PRO A 104 -1.94 14.69 -5.45
CA PRO A 104 -1.32 16.00 -5.67
C PRO A 104 -1.75 16.66 -6.98
N ARG A 105 -2.37 15.93 -7.91
CA ARG A 105 -2.88 16.51 -9.16
C ARG A 105 -4.11 17.37 -8.88
N VAL A 106 -4.03 18.65 -9.22
CA VAL A 106 -5.12 19.64 -9.09
C VAL A 106 -6.43 19.13 -9.71
N TYR A 107 -6.37 18.52 -10.90
CA TYR A 107 -7.55 18.02 -11.60
C TYR A 107 -8.15 16.74 -11.02
N CYS A 108 -7.48 16.08 -10.08
CA CYS A 108 -8.08 15.01 -9.29
C CYS A 108 -8.97 15.52 -8.16
N ARG A 109 -9.12 16.85 -7.99
CA ARG A 109 -10.03 17.48 -7.02
C ARG A 109 -9.90 16.87 -5.62
N ALA A 110 -8.66 16.76 -5.14
CA ALA A 110 -8.36 16.22 -3.81
C ALA A 110 -8.86 14.78 -3.57
N THR A 111 -9.03 13.96 -4.62
CA THR A 111 -9.37 12.53 -4.50
C THR A 111 -8.36 11.85 -3.57
N GLN A 112 -8.85 11.14 -2.55
CA GLN A 112 -7.98 10.35 -1.68
C GLN A 112 -7.27 9.25 -2.45
N CYS A 113 -5.99 9.09 -2.15
CA CYS A 113 -5.20 7.96 -2.60
C CYS A 113 -5.35 6.78 -1.63
N ILE A 114 -4.93 5.60 -2.07
CA ILE A 114 -4.87 4.39 -1.26
C ILE A 114 -3.42 3.87 -1.23
N PRO A 115 -2.96 3.26 -0.13
CA PRO A 115 -1.61 2.70 -0.06
C PRO A 115 -1.32 1.69 -1.18
N PHE A 116 -0.09 1.62 -1.67
CA PHE A 116 0.26 0.77 -2.80
C PHE A 116 1.70 0.27 -2.68
N GLY A 117 1.91 -1.02 -2.97
CA GLY A 117 3.22 -1.62 -3.07
C GLY A 117 3.57 -1.89 -4.52
N ILE A 118 4.73 -1.44 -4.99
CA ILE A 118 5.19 -1.77 -6.36
C ILE A 118 5.71 -3.22 -6.43
N SER A 119 6.36 -3.68 -5.36
CA SER A 119 6.97 -5.02 -5.27
C SER A 119 6.34 -5.84 -4.16
N GLU A 120 6.41 -7.16 -4.30
CA GLU A 120 6.07 -8.15 -3.29
C GLU A 120 7.29 -8.61 -2.46
N GLU A 121 8.49 -8.16 -2.82
CA GLU A 121 9.74 -8.50 -2.12
C GLU A 121 10.15 -7.40 -1.14
N TYR A 122 10.45 -7.80 0.10
CA TYR A 122 10.88 -6.88 1.15
C TYR A 122 12.22 -6.23 0.82
N GLY A 123 12.32 -4.92 1.09
CA GLY A 123 13.54 -4.13 0.90
C GLY A 123 13.71 -3.53 -0.49
N GLU A 124 12.88 -3.90 -1.48
CA GLU A 124 13.04 -3.40 -2.85
C GLU A 124 12.51 -1.98 -3.04
N LYS A 125 11.28 -1.72 -2.59
CA LYS A 125 10.58 -0.45 -2.77
C LYS A 125 9.75 -0.12 -1.55
N LYS A 126 9.80 1.16 -1.15
CA LYS A 126 8.94 1.72 -0.10
C LYS A 126 7.49 1.84 -0.60
N VAL A 127 6.56 1.91 0.34
CA VAL A 127 5.14 2.13 0.06
C VAL A 127 4.92 3.44 -0.71
N LYS A 128 3.95 3.40 -1.62
CA LYS A 128 3.48 4.50 -2.45
C LYS A 128 1.99 4.72 -2.23
N MET A 129 1.43 5.73 -2.88
CA MET A 129 0.01 6.05 -2.82
C MET A 129 -0.57 6.03 -4.24
N PHE A 130 -1.56 5.18 -4.49
CA PHE A 130 -2.26 5.06 -5.75
C PHE A 130 -3.51 5.95 -5.77
N CYS A 131 -3.69 6.78 -6.80
CA CYS A 131 -4.89 7.59 -6.96
C CYS A 131 -5.94 6.89 -7.84
N PRO A 132 -7.17 6.66 -7.35
CA PRO A 132 -8.24 6.04 -8.15
C PRO A 132 -8.77 6.95 -9.27
N CYS A 133 -8.54 8.26 -9.21
CA CYS A 133 -8.96 9.22 -10.23
C CYS A 133 -8.07 9.21 -11.47
N CYS A 134 -6.78 9.50 -11.31
CA CYS A 134 -5.84 9.55 -12.44
C CYS A 134 -5.14 8.22 -12.72
N ARG A 135 -5.33 7.21 -11.87
CA ARG A 135 -4.70 5.88 -11.97
C ARG A 135 -3.17 5.94 -12.01
N ASP A 136 -2.63 6.82 -11.18
CA ASP A 136 -1.18 7.06 -11.10
C ASP A 136 -0.69 6.89 -9.66
N ILE A 137 0.62 6.69 -9.51
CA ILE A 137 1.29 6.34 -8.25
C ILE A 137 2.14 7.52 -7.78
N TYR A 138 2.05 7.84 -6.49
CA TYR A 138 2.71 8.97 -5.87
C TYR A 138 3.53 8.57 -4.65
N ASP A 139 4.49 9.40 -4.30
CA ASP A 139 5.22 9.25 -3.04
C ASP A 139 4.33 9.53 -1.83
N VAL A 140 4.63 8.83 -0.74
CA VAL A 140 4.02 9.08 0.57
C VAL A 140 4.63 10.36 1.14
N ILE A 141 3.76 11.28 1.57
CA ILE A 141 4.17 12.58 2.09
C ILE A 141 4.46 12.52 3.59
N ASP A 142 3.71 11.68 4.31
CA ASP A 142 3.80 11.54 5.77
C ASP A 142 5.20 10.98 6.18
N PRO A 143 6.01 11.75 6.93
CA PRO A 143 7.39 11.37 7.24
C PRO A 143 7.50 10.12 8.11
N ASP A 144 6.47 9.80 8.89
CA ASP A 144 6.46 8.63 9.77
C ASP A 144 6.25 7.33 9.00
N THR A 145 5.48 7.39 7.91
CA THR A 145 5.08 6.21 7.13
C THR A 145 5.81 6.08 5.79
N LYS A 146 6.48 7.11 5.29
CA LYS A 146 7.19 7.09 4.00
C LYS A 146 8.26 6.00 3.86
N ASN A 147 8.76 5.49 4.99
CA ASN A 147 9.79 4.44 5.03
C ASN A 147 9.23 3.03 5.18
N LEU A 148 7.92 2.88 5.35
CA LEU A 148 7.27 1.57 5.41
C LEU A 148 7.49 0.82 4.08
N ASP A 149 7.75 -0.48 4.18
CA ASP A 149 8.06 -1.30 3.03
C ASP A 149 6.80 -1.57 2.17
N GLY A 150 6.94 -1.41 0.85
CA GLY A 150 5.84 -1.58 -0.11
C GLY A 150 5.32 -3.01 -0.19
N SER A 151 6.15 -4.02 0.13
CA SER A 151 5.73 -5.42 0.18
C SER A 151 4.62 -5.68 1.20
N SER A 152 4.42 -4.76 2.16
CA SER A 152 3.30 -4.80 3.11
C SER A 152 1.93 -4.60 2.46
N PHE A 153 1.88 -4.12 1.22
CA PHE A 153 0.66 -3.88 0.46
C PHE A 153 0.62 -4.71 -0.82
N GLY A 154 1.75 -4.77 -1.53
CA GLY A 154 1.87 -5.42 -2.83
C GLY A 154 1.11 -4.70 -3.97
N PRO A 155 1.27 -5.18 -5.21
CA PRO A 155 0.74 -4.51 -6.40
C PRO A 155 -0.72 -4.87 -6.70
N SER A 156 -1.23 -5.98 -6.15
CA SER A 156 -2.49 -6.56 -6.59
C SER A 156 -3.72 -5.99 -5.87
N TRP A 157 -3.58 -5.57 -4.61
CA TRP A 157 -4.74 -5.32 -3.74
C TRP A 157 -5.60 -4.14 -4.18
N VAL A 158 -5.00 -3.08 -4.72
CA VAL A 158 -5.74 -1.89 -5.16
C VAL A 158 -6.71 -2.21 -6.28
N HIS A 159 -6.36 -3.11 -7.20
CA HIS A 159 -7.23 -3.49 -8.31
C HIS A 159 -8.46 -4.25 -7.82
N MET A 160 -8.27 -5.18 -6.87
CA MET A 160 -9.37 -5.88 -6.18
C MET A 160 -10.23 -4.93 -5.35
N PHE A 161 -9.60 -3.98 -4.67
CA PHE A 161 -10.29 -2.97 -3.88
C PHE A 161 -11.20 -2.09 -4.74
N LEU A 162 -10.71 -1.62 -5.89
CA LEU A 162 -11.51 -0.83 -6.84
C LEU A 162 -12.67 -1.62 -7.46
N GLN A 163 -12.46 -2.91 -7.73
CA GLN A 163 -13.53 -3.77 -8.23
C GLN A 163 -14.63 -3.95 -7.17
N LYS A 164 -14.27 -4.07 -5.89
CA LYS A 164 -15.24 -4.23 -4.78
C LYS A 164 -15.93 -2.91 -4.43
N TYR A 165 -15.21 -1.79 -4.45
CA TYR A 165 -15.72 -0.46 -4.08
C TYR A 165 -15.60 0.52 -5.26
N PRO A 166 -16.37 0.33 -6.35
CA PRO A 166 -16.28 1.18 -7.54
C PRO A 166 -16.70 2.63 -7.28
N THR A 167 -17.39 2.90 -6.17
CA THR A 167 -17.86 4.22 -5.76
C THR A 167 -16.73 5.20 -5.45
N ILE A 168 -15.52 4.71 -5.14
CA ILE A 168 -14.38 5.59 -4.87
C ILE A 168 -13.72 6.14 -6.14
N VAL A 169 -14.03 5.53 -7.30
CA VAL A 169 -13.54 6.00 -8.60
C VAL A 169 -14.43 7.15 -9.06
N PRO A 170 -13.89 8.36 -9.26
CA PRO A 170 -14.68 9.47 -9.78
C PRO A 170 -15.27 9.13 -11.15
N LYS A 171 -16.54 9.50 -11.35
CA LYS A 171 -17.26 9.27 -12.62
C LYS A 171 -16.82 10.21 -13.73
N ASP A 172 -16.43 11.43 -13.37
CA ASP A 172 -15.93 12.41 -14.34
C ASP A 172 -14.58 11.94 -14.89
N PRO A 173 -14.36 12.03 -16.21
CA PRO A 173 -13.04 11.75 -16.77
C PRO A 173 -12.01 12.73 -16.17
N PRO A 174 -10.78 12.27 -15.89
CA PRO A 174 -9.74 13.14 -15.38
C PRO A 174 -9.47 14.25 -16.39
N ARG A 175 -9.53 15.50 -15.92
CA ARG A 175 -9.18 16.65 -16.77
C ARG A 175 -7.66 16.74 -16.90
N VAL A 176 -7.19 16.98 -18.12
CA VAL A 176 -5.77 17.22 -18.40
C VAL A 176 -5.54 18.72 -18.43
N TYR A 177 -4.40 19.17 -17.87
CA TYR A 177 -4.00 20.57 -17.95
C TYR A 177 -3.79 20.98 -19.40
N VAL A 178 -4.43 22.07 -19.82
CA VAL A 178 -4.22 22.67 -21.14
C VAL A 178 -3.42 23.97 -20.95
N PRO A 179 -2.11 23.99 -21.22
CA PRO A 179 -1.29 25.18 -21.06
C PRO A 179 -1.73 26.27 -22.04
N LYS A 180 -1.82 27.51 -21.56
CA LYS A 180 -2.20 28.67 -22.36
C LYS A 180 -1.31 29.88 -22.07
N ILE A 181 -0.95 30.64 -23.10
CA ILE A 181 -0.27 31.95 -23.01
C ILE A 181 -1.16 32.96 -23.74
N TYR A 182 -1.50 34.07 -23.07
CA TYR A 182 -2.44 35.09 -23.59
C TYR A 182 -3.77 34.52 -24.11
N GLY A 183 -4.26 33.41 -23.53
CA GLY A 183 -5.51 32.75 -23.93
C GLY A 183 -5.35 31.72 -25.06
N PHE A 184 -4.22 31.70 -25.75
CA PHE A 184 -3.91 30.75 -26.82
C PHE A 184 -3.29 29.48 -26.24
N ARG A 185 -3.70 28.31 -26.76
CA ARG A 185 -3.09 27.03 -26.38
C ARG A 185 -1.65 26.99 -26.88
N ILE A 186 -0.74 26.48 -26.06
CA ILE A 186 0.62 26.19 -26.53
C ILE A 186 0.55 24.95 -27.43
N CYS A 187 1.13 25.03 -28.63
CA CYS A 187 1.22 23.90 -29.54
C CYS A 187 1.99 22.75 -28.89
N HIS A 188 1.43 21.55 -28.90
CA HIS A 188 2.11 20.35 -28.45
C HIS A 188 2.69 19.60 -29.67
N SER A 189 3.75 18.80 -29.46
CA SER A 189 4.36 18.00 -30.53
C SER A 189 3.37 17.03 -31.21
N SER A 190 2.33 16.62 -30.50
CA SER A 190 1.23 15.80 -31.05
C SER A 190 0.28 16.55 -31.99
N ASP A 191 0.31 17.89 -31.95
CA ASP A 191 -0.51 18.75 -32.81
C ASP A 191 0.22 19.10 -34.11
N ALA A 192 1.49 18.69 -34.25
CA ALA A 192 2.24 18.83 -35.49
C ALA A 192 1.59 17.96 -36.57
N GLU A 193 1.06 18.60 -37.61
CA GLU A 193 0.60 17.89 -38.80
C GLU A 193 1.79 17.16 -39.42
N SER A 194 1.62 15.87 -39.74
CA SER A 194 2.60 15.11 -40.50
C SER A 194 2.80 15.81 -41.85
N ASP A 195 4.00 16.35 -42.08
CA ASP A 195 4.36 17.06 -43.32
C ASP A 195 3.98 16.21 -44.55
N TYR A 196 3.04 16.73 -45.34
CA TYR A 196 2.75 16.25 -46.69
C TYR A 196 3.95 16.56 -47.60
N SER A 197 4.98 15.71 -47.53
CA SER A 197 6.13 15.75 -48.46
C SER A 197 6.01 14.69 -49.57
N GLU A 198 4.79 14.38 -50.00
CA GLU A 198 4.52 13.56 -51.20
C GLU A 198 3.92 14.40 -52.34
N TYR A 199 4.55 15.54 -52.67
CA TYR A 199 4.42 16.15 -53.99
C TYR A 199 5.74 16.87 -54.30
N SER A 200 6.72 16.11 -54.77
CA SER A 200 7.87 16.66 -55.48
C SER A 200 8.12 15.72 -56.66
N ASP A 201 8.05 16.32 -57.85
CA ASP A 201 8.06 15.73 -59.19
C ASP A 201 9.11 14.62 -59.44
#